data_AF-A0A7I0EIM6-F1
#
_entry.id   AF-A0A7I0EIM6-F1
#
_cell.length_a   1.000
_cell.length_b   1.000
_cell.length_c   1.000
_cell.angle_alpha   90.00
_cell.angle_beta   90.00
_cell.angle_gamma   90.00
#
_symmetry.space_group_name_H-M   'P 1'
#
loop_
_entity.id
_entity.type
_entity.pdbx_description
1 polymer ?
#
loop_
_entity_poly.entity_id
_entity_poly.type
_entity_poly.pdbx_seq_one_letter_code
_entity_poly.pdbx_strand_id
1 'polypeptide(L)' 'MGRGARLQTDQDVHDLGAVSSWWINDWDRHAAVLFDPQNGPFRFCDRNHGHLSEAKNTGPVVPLAIPPAG' A
#
# COMPACT_ATOMS: atom_id res chain seq x y z
N MET A 1 28.93 2.53 -27.13
CA MET A 1 28.55 1.96 -25.82
C MET A 1 27.03 1.94 -25.72
N GLY A 2 26.42 0.78 -25.41
CA GLY A 2 24.97 0.65 -25.26
C GLY A 2 24.62 -0.69 -24.60
N ARG A 3 24.80 -0.78 -23.28
CA ARG A 3 24.44 -1.94 -22.46
C ARG A 3 23.74 -1.40 -21.22
N GLY A 4 22.41 -1.39 -21.23
CA GLY A 4 21.60 -0.90 -20.11
C GLY A 4 20.11 -1.19 -20.25
N ALA A 5 19.57 -1.22 -21.47
CA ALA A 5 18.11 -1.27 -21.67
C ALA A 5 17.44 -2.65 -21.45
N ARG A 6 18.18 -3.77 -21.48
CA ARG A 6 17.58 -5.12 -21.45
C ARG A 6 17.43 -5.73 -20.06
N LEU A 7 18.20 -5.28 -19.07
CA LEU A 7 18.09 -5.76 -17.69
C LEU A 7 16.94 -5.07 -16.94
N GLN A 8 16.62 -3.83 -17.32
CA GLN A 8 15.52 -3.07 -16.74
C GLN A 8 14.18 -3.77 -16.99
N THR A 9 13.92 -4.19 -18.23
CA THR A 9 12.63 -4.75 -18.65
C THR A 9 12.31 -6.08 -17.98
N ASP A 10 13.30 -6.95 -17.78
CA ASP A 10 13.09 -8.25 -17.14
C ASP A 10 12.81 -8.09 -15.63
N GLN A 11 13.46 -7.11 -14.99
CA GLN A 11 13.16 -6.73 -13.62
C GLN A 11 11.78 -6.07 -13.49
N ASP A 12 11.42 -5.16 -14.40
CA ASP A 12 10.11 -4.51 -14.41
C ASP A 12 8.98 -5.54 -14.56
N VAL A 13 9.16 -6.54 -15.44
CA VAL A 13 8.18 -7.64 -15.61
C VAL A 13 8.10 -8.51 -14.35
N HIS A 14 9.23 -8.80 -13.70
CA HIS A 14 9.26 -9.52 -12.44
C HIS A 14 8.53 -8.75 -11.32
N ASP A 15 8.79 -7.45 -11.21
CA ASP A 15 8.19 -6.56 -10.22
C ASP A 15 6.67 -6.41 -10.47
N LEU A 16 6.24 -6.29 -11.73
CA LEU A 16 4.81 -6.28 -12.08
C LEU A 16 4.12 -7.61 -11.71
N GLY A 17 4.81 -8.74 -11.90
CA GLY A 17 4.34 -10.05 -11.48
C GLY A 17 4.19 -10.15 -9.95
N ALA A 18 5.16 -9.63 -9.22
CA ALA A 18 5.14 -9.57 -7.75
C ALA A 18 4.04 -8.64 -7.21
N VAL A 19 3.83 -7.48 -7.83
CA VAL A 19 2.73 -6.56 -7.48
C VAL A 19 1.37 -7.21 -7.73
N SER A 20 1.22 -7.91 -8.87
CA SER A 20 -0.01 -8.60 -9.21
C SER A 20 -0.32 -9.76 -8.24
N SER A 21 0.69 -10.53 -7.87
CA SER A 21 0.52 -11.64 -6.92
C SER A 21 0.19 -11.14 -5.52
N TRP A 22 0.78 -10.03 -5.07
CA TRP A 22 0.41 -9.39 -3.82
C TRP A 22 -1.05 -8.94 -3.81
N TRP A 23 -1.51 -8.30 -4.89
CA TRP A 23 -2.89 -7.84 -4.97
C TRP A 23 -3.89 -8.99 -4.89
N ILE A 24 -3.58 -10.13 -5.54
CA ILE A 24 -4.50 -11.28 -5.59
C ILE A 24 -4.49 -12.07 -4.27
N ASN A 25 -3.33 -12.25 -3.64
CA ASN A 25 -3.20 -13.20 -2.54
C ASN A 25 -3.23 -12.53 -1.16
N ASP A 26 -2.85 -11.25 -1.06
CA ASP A 26 -2.62 -10.59 0.22
C ASP A 26 -3.58 -9.44 0.51
N TRP A 27 -4.22 -8.87 -0.52
CA TRP A 27 -5.07 -7.68 -0.38
C TRP A 27 -6.15 -7.83 0.69
N ASP A 28 -6.95 -8.90 0.66
CA ASP A 28 -8.12 -9.04 1.55
C ASP A 28 -7.75 -9.02 3.03
N ARG A 29 -6.63 -9.67 3.40
CA ARG A 29 -6.12 -9.66 4.78
C ARG A 29 -5.71 -8.25 5.20
N HIS A 30 -5.05 -7.51 4.31
CA HIS A 30 -4.65 -6.13 4.59
C HIS A 30 -5.87 -5.20 4.65
N ALA A 31 -6.82 -5.34 3.74
CA ALA A 31 -8.05 -4.58 3.70
C ALA A 31 -8.86 -4.73 5.00
N ALA A 32 -8.94 -5.96 5.55
CA ALA A 32 -9.61 -6.22 6.82
C ALA A 32 -9.03 -5.41 8.00
N VAL A 33 -7.71 -5.18 8.02
CA VAL A 33 -7.03 -4.37 9.05
C VAL A 33 -7.16 -2.88 8.76
N LEU A 34 -6.94 -2.49 7.50
CA LEU A 34 -6.97 -1.09 7.07
C LEU A 34 -8.35 -0.45 7.27
N PHE A 35 -9.41 -1.22 7.00
CA PHE A 35 -10.79 -0.77 7.02
C PHE A 35 -11.61 -1.34 8.19
N ASP A 36 -10.96 -1.85 9.24
CA ASP A 36 -11.66 -2.19 10.49
C ASP A 36 -12.37 -0.92 11.03
N PRO A 37 -13.71 -0.94 11.17
CA PRO A 37 -14.47 0.24 11.60
C PRO A 37 -14.18 0.67 13.03
N GLN A 38 -13.60 -0.18 13.87
CA GLN A 38 -13.31 0.12 15.27
C GLN A 38 -11.85 0.51 15.49
N ASN A 39 -10.91 -0.25 14.92
CA ASN A 39 -9.47 -0.05 15.20
C ASN A 39 -8.64 0.30 13.96
N GLY A 40 -9.23 0.25 12.77
CA GLY A 40 -8.51 0.49 11.52
C GLY A 40 -8.01 1.93 11.39
N PRO A 41 -6.90 2.15 10.68
CA PRO A 41 -6.36 3.49 10.43
C PRO A 41 -7.31 4.35 9.59
N PHE A 42 -8.16 3.75 8.76
CA PHE A 42 -9.12 4.47 7.92
C PHE A 42 -10.53 4.52 8.51
N ARG A 43 -10.74 4.17 9.77
CA ARG A 43 -12.07 4.17 10.41
C ARG A 43 -12.78 5.52 10.43
N PHE A 44 -12.02 6.61 10.30
CA PHE A 44 -12.54 7.98 10.25
C PHE A 44 -12.55 8.55 8.81
N CYS A 45 -12.26 7.74 7.80
CA CYS A 45 -12.37 8.16 6.41
C CYS A 45 -13.83 8.24 6.01
N ASP A 46 -14.26 9.41 5.57
CA ASP A 46 -15.53 9.56 4.88
C ASP A 46 -15.34 9.14 3.42
N ARG A 47 -16.20 8.23 2.92
CA ARG A 47 -16.14 7.70 1.56
C ARG A 47 -16.60 8.71 0.48
N ASN A 48 -17.40 9.68 0.87
CA ASN A 48 -17.92 10.75 0.01
C ASN A 48 -17.03 11.99 0.05
N HIS A 49 -16.38 12.27 1.18
CA HIS A 49 -15.57 13.47 1.38
C HIS A 49 -14.05 13.20 1.30
N GLY A 50 -13.60 11.95 1.43
CA GLY A 50 -12.19 11.55 1.35
C GLY A 50 -11.46 11.55 2.71
N HIS A 51 -10.29 10.90 2.75
CA HIS A 51 -9.43 10.93 3.94
C HIS A 51 -8.96 12.37 4.20
N LEU A 52 -9.16 12.87 5.43
CA LEU A 52 -8.80 14.23 5.90
C LEU A 52 -9.76 15.38 5.52
N SER A 53 -10.99 15.10 5.05
CA SER A 53 -11.94 16.16 4.67
C SER A 53 -12.33 17.13 5.79
N GLU A 54 -12.46 16.63 7.03
CA GLU A 54 -12.83 17.45 8.19
C GLU A 54 -11.73 17.55 9.26
N ALA A 55 -10.70 16.69 9.21
CA ALA A 55 -9.68 16.63 10.25
C ALA A 55 -8.55 17.64 9.98
N LYS A 56 -8.69 18.85 10.54
CA LYS A 56 -7.57 19.82 10.68
C LYS A 56 -6.38 19.25 11.48
N ASN A 57 -6.55 18.13 12.19
CA ASN A 57 -5.49 17.48 12.95
C ASN A 57 -5.56 15.95 12.79
N THR A 58 -4.51 15.40 12.17
CA THR A 58 -3.92 14.08 12.46
C THR A 58 -4.89 12.93 12.72
N GLY A 59 -5.44 12.34 11.65
CA GLY A 59 -5.91 10.96 11.71
C GLY A 59 -4.76 10.02 12.15
N PRO A 60 -5.06 8.81 12.66
CA PRO A 60 -4.03 7.85 13.04
C PRO A 60 -3.13 7.57 11.84
N VAL A 61 -1.87 7.99 11.93
CA VAL A 61 -0.84 7.73 10.93
C VAL A 61 -0.57 6.23 10.96
N VAL A 62 -0.67 5.56 9.80
CA VAL A 62 -0.16 4.20 9.64
C VAL A 62 1.36 4.27 9.85
N PRO A 63 1.91 3.71 10.93
CA PRO A 63 3.34 3.72 11.12
C PRO A 63 3.97 2.91 10.00
N LEU A 64 4.86 3.52 9.22
CA LEU A 64 5.72 2.79 8.28
C LEU A 64 6.72 1.99 9.12
N ALA A 65 6.34 0.78 9.54
CA ALA A 65 7.29 -0.15 10.10
C ALA A 65 8.21 -0.59 8.95
N ILE A 66 9.43 -0.06 8.93
CA ILE A 66 10.48 -0.51 8.02
C ILE A 66 10.74 -1.98 8.37
N PRO A 67 10.57 -2.93 7.43
CA PRO A 67 10.89 -4.32 7.69
C PRO A 67 12.37 -4.44 8.11
N PRO A 68 12.71 -5.32 9.07
CA PRO A 68 14.11 -5.55 9.42
C PRO A 68 14.88 -5.99 8.17
N ALA A 69 16.09 -5.43 8.00
CA ALA A 69 16.97 -5.85 6.92
C ALA A 69 17.30 -7.34 7.13
N GLY A 70 16.84 -8.17 6.19
CA GLY A 70 17.24 -9.57 6.09
C GLY A 70 18.68 -9.71 5.62
#